data_AF-K7M1M8-F1
#
_entry.id   AF-K7M1M8-F1
#
_cell.length_a   1.000
_cell.length_b   1.000
_cell.length_c   1.000
_cell.angle_alpha   90.00
_cell.angle_beta   90.00
_cell.angle_gamma   90.00
#
_symmetry.space_group_name_H-M   'P 1'
#
loop_
_entity.id
_entity.type
_entity.pdbx_description
1 polymer ?
#
loop_
_entity_poly.entity_id
_entity_poly.type
_entity_poly.pdbx_seq_one_letter_code
_entity_poly.pdbx_strand_id
1 'polypeptide(L)'
;MKPGHKLFEHINKAIHSSKVGVAVPTNRYCNSYFCLHELALLHESKKRVVPIFYDIKPSQLQVEGNARCPPQVLQTFTSALEETKYTVGVTFDSLNGYWMELQRRI
;
A
#
# COMPACT_ATOMS: atom_id res chain seq x y z
N MET A 1 -17.68 -20.27 6.95
CA MET A 1 -16.74 -19.97 5.84
C MET A 1 -15.45 -20.75 6.07
N LYS A 2 -14.85 -21.34 5.02
CA LYS A 2 -13.47 -21.84 5.13
C LYS A 2 -12.51 -20.63 5.15
N PRO A 3 -11.41 -20.65 5.92
CA PRO A 3 -10.38 -19.62 5.87
C PRO A 3 -9.94 -19.36 4.41
N GLY A 4 -9.85 -18.10 4.02
CA GLY A 4 -9.45 -17.69 2.66
C GLY A 4 -10.55 -17.71 1.59
N HIS A 5 -11.71 -18.32 1.84
CA HIS A 5 -12.79 -18.36 0.85
C HIS A 5 -13.31 -16.94 0.54
N LYS A 6 -13.18 -16.52 -0.72
CA LYS A 6 -13.54 -15.18 -1.23
C LYS A 6 -12.81 -14.01 -0.55
N LEU A 7 -11.66 -14.26 0.09
CA LEU A 7 -10.91 -13.21 0.77
C LEU A 7 -10.59 -12.04 -0.17
N PHE A 8 -10.08 -12.36 -1.36
CA PHE A 8 -9.75 -11.37 -2.37
C PHE A 8 -10.95 -10.54 -2.83
N GLU A 9 -12.10 -11.17 -3.09
CA GLU A 9 -13.34 -10.48 -3.46
C GLU A 9 -13.82 -9.54 -2.35
N HIS A 10 -13.77 -9.98 -1.09
CA HIS A 10 -14.20 -9.16 0.04
C HIS A 10 -13.27 -7.97 0.27
N ILE A 11 -11.95 -8.16 0.18
CA ILE A 11 -10.98 -7.07 0.29
C ILE A 11 -11.21 -6.07 -0.84
N ASN A 12 -11.34 -6.53 -2.08
CA ASN A 12 -11.60 -5.66 -3.22
C ASN A 12 -12.90 -4.88 -3.01
N LYS A 13 -13.99 -5.54 -2.62
CA LYS A 13 -15.26 -4.86 -2.34
C LYS A 13 -15.15 -3.83 -1.22
N ALA A 14 -14.40 -4.13 -0.16
CA ALA A 14 -14.16 -3.20 0.95
C ALA A 14 -13.34 -1.99 0.50
N ILE A 15 -12.32 -2.18 -0.33
CA ILE A 15 -11.55 -1.09 -0.93
C ILE A 15 -12.47 -0.20 -1.76
N HIS A 16 -13.30 -0.76 -2.64
CA HIS A 16 -14.24 0.02 -3.45
C HIS A 16 -15.27 0.79 -2.62
N SER A 17 -15.72 0.26 -1.48
CA SER A 17 -16.67 0.96 -0.60
C SER A 17 -16.01 1.93 0.38
N SER A 18 -14.69 1.87 0.55
CA SER A 18 -13.95 2.76 1.44
C SER A 18 -13.92 4.21 0.93
N LYS A 19 -13.78 5.16 1.86
CA LYS A 19 -13.54 6.58 1.54
C LYS A 19 -12.05 6.93 1.51
N VAL A 20 -11.28 6.29 2.38
CA VAL A 20 -9.84 6.53 2.58
C VAL A 20 -9.16 5.17 2.76
N GLY A 21 -7.99 5.01 2.14
CA GLY A 21 -7.08 3.89 2.41
C GLY A 21 -5.85 4.38 3.16
N VAL A 22 -5.49 3.68 4.24
CA VAL A 22 -4.22 3.91 4.94
C VAL A 22 -3.25 2.83 4.47
N ALA A 23 -2.26 3.24 3.69
CA ALA A 23 -1.21 2.33 3.26
C ALA A 23 -0.08 2.39 4.30
N VAL A 24 0.40 1.24 4.78
CA VAL A 24 1.55 1.17 5.70
C VAL A 24 2.73 0.46 5.02
N PRO A 25 3.43 1.13 4.09
CA PRO A 25 4.67 0.61 3.54
C PRO A 25 5.71 0.26 4.60
N THR A 26 6.24 -0.95 4.50
CA THR A 26 7.37 -1.49 5.28
C THR A 26 8.43 -2.02 4.32
N ASN A 27 9.59 -2.44 4.84
CA ASN A 27 10.68 -3.02 4.06
C ASN A 27 10.31 -4.26 3.21
N ARG A 28 9.21 -4.97 3.54
CA ARG A 28 8.72 -6.14 2.78
C ARG A 28 7.45 -5.88 1.98
N TYR A 29 6.94 -4.65 2.00
CA TYR A 29 5.66 -4.31 1.38
C TYR A 29 5.67 -4.60 -0.13
N CYS A 30 6.73 -4.15 -0.82
CA CYS A 30 6.90 -4.35 -2.27
C CYS A 30 7.17 -5.81 -2.66
N ASN A 31 7.42 -6.70 -1.69
CA ASN A 31 7.64 -8.13 -1.95
C ASN A 31 6.32 -8.92 -1.90
N SER A 32 5.23 -8.30 -1.44
CA SER A 32 3.91 -8.91 -1.35
C SER A 32 3.05 -8.51 -2.55
N TYR A 33 2.72 -9.49 -3.39
CA TYR A 33 1.78 -9.29 -4.50
C TYR A 33 0.44 -8.71 -4.02
N PHE A 34 -0.07 -9.19 -2.87
CA PHE A 34 -1.35 -8.73 -2.34
C PHE A 34 -1.27 -7.27 -1.88
N CYS A 35 -0.19 -6.87 -1.21
CA CYS A 35 -0.01 -5.47 -0.80
C CYS A 35 0.05 -4.54 -2.01
N LEU A 36 0.78 -4.93 -3.06
CA LEU A 36 0.85 -4.17 -4.31
C LEU A 36 -0.50 -4.11 -5.03
N HIS A 37 -1.25 -5.23 -5.05
CA HIS A 37 -2.58 -5.28 -5.64
C HIS A 37 -3.58 -4.39 -4.90
N GLU A 38 -3.61 -4.44 -3.57
CA GLU A 38 -4.49 -3.60 -2.74
C GLU A 38 -4.15 -2.11 -2.91
N LEU A 39 -2.86 -1.76 -2.95
CA LEU A 39 -2.41 -0.39 -3.20
C LEU A 39 -2.80 0.11 -4.59
N ALA A 40 -2.58 -0.70 -5.62
CA ALA A 40 -3.03 -0.41 -6.97
C ALA A 40 -4.54 -0.18 -7.02
N LEU A 41 -5.33 -1.05 -6.37
CA LEU A 41 -6.78 -0.94 -6.38
C LEU A 41 -7.27 0.33 -5.67
N LEU A 42 -6.59 0.76 -4.60
CA LEU A 42 -6.88 2.05 -3.95
C LEU A 42 -6.70 3.22 -4.92
N HIS A 43 -5.58 3.27 -5.64
CA HIS A 43 -5.27 4.33 -6.61
C HIS A 43 -6.19 4.29 -7.84
N GLU A 44 -6.40 3.12 -8.44
CA GLU A 44 -7.32 2.93 -9.58
C GLU A 44 -8.76 3.32 -9.23
N SER A 45 -9.20 3.01 -8.01
CA SER A 45 -10.51 3.40 -7.49
C SER A 45 -10.58 4.86 -7.03
N LYS A 46 -9.52 5.66 -7.28
CA LYS A 46 -9.38 7.08 -6.92
C LYS A 46 -9.67 7.35 -5.45
N LYS A 47 -9.27 6.43 -4.57
CA LYS A 47 -9.41 6.61 -3.12
C LYS A 47 -8.37 7.60 -2.63
N ARG A 48 -8.72 8.36 -1.59
CA ARG A 48 -7.71 9.13 -0.86
C ARG A 48 -6.80 8.15 -0.13
N VAL A 49 -5.52 8.15 -0.46
CA VAL A 49 -4.50 7.32 0.21
C VAL A 49 -3.74 8.17 1.22
N VAL A 50 -3.54 7.66 2.44
CA VAL A 50 -2.65 8.25 3.45
C VAL A 50 -1.53 7.25 3.70
N PRO A 51 -0.32 7.48 3.16
CA PRO A 51 0.81 6.57 3.39
C PRO A 51 1.45 6.82 4.76
N ILE A 52 1.75 5.73 5.46
CA ILE A 52 2.58 5.69 6.66
C ILE A 52 3.84 4.91 6.31
N PHE A 53 4.93 5.62 6.01
CA PHE A 53 6.22 5.04 5.67
C PHE A 53 6.89 4.55 6.96
N TYR A 54 6.73 3.25 7.23
CA TYR A 54 7.19 2.60 8.44
C TYR A 54 8.60 2.04 8.26
N ASP A 55 9.57 2.64 8.95
CA ASP A 55 11.00 2.29 8.88
C ASP A 55 11.58 2.30 7.46
N ILE A 56 10.97 3.07 6.56
CA ILE A 56 11.43 3.22 5.18
C ILE A 56 11.32 4.67 4.73
N LYS A 57 12.15 5.05 3.75
CA LYS A 57 11.98 6.27 2.97
C LYS A 57 11.05 6.01 1.79
N PRO A 58 10.27 7.01 1.33
CA PRO A 58 9.45 6.87 0.12
C PRO A 58 10.26 6.38 -1.10
N SER A 59 11.50 6.84 -1.26
CA SER A 59 12.38 6.42 -2.35
C SER A 59 12.69 4.91 -2.39
N GLN A 60 12.45 4.18 -1.30
CA GLN A 60 12.63 2.72 -1.23
C GLN A 60 11.41 1.94 -1.76
N LEU A 61 10.30 2.62 -2.08
CA LEU A 61 9.12 1.99 -2.67
C LEU A 61 9.36 1.63 -4.14
N GLN A 62 9.94 0.47 -4.39
CA GLN A 62 10.17 -0.01 -5.74
C GLN A 62 9.79 -1.49 -5.85
N VAL A 63 9.09 -1.84 -6.92
CA VAL A 63 8.81 -3.22 -7.26
C VAL A 63 9.92 -3.73 -8.16
N GLU A 64 10.51 -4.88 -7.81
CA GLU A 64 11.43 -5.59 -8.68
C GLU A 64 10.63 -6.39 -9.71
N GLY A 65 11.11 -6.42 -10.96
CA GLY A 65 10.48 -7.19 -12.01
C GLY A 65 10.48 -8.69 -11.65
N ASN A 66 9.30 -9.27 -11.44
CA ASN A 66 9.15 -10.71 -11.27
C ASN A 66 8.75 -11.32 -12.61
N ALA A 67 9.49 -12.32 -13.07
CA ALA A 67 9.23 -13.05 -14.32
C ALA A 67 7.80 -13.62 -14.43
N ARG A 68 7.11 -13.81 -13.29
CA ARG A 68 5.73 -14.31 -13.25
C ARG A 68 4.65 -13.22 -13.29
N CYS A 69 5.02 -11.95 -13.22
CA CYS A 69 4.07 -10.84 -13.24
C CYS A 69 3.89 -10.34 -14.68
N PRO A 70 2.67 -10.37 -15.25
CA PRO A 70 2.42 -9.80 -16.56
C PRO A 70 2.86 -8.33 -16.61
N PRO A 71 3.46 -7.86 -17.73
CA PRO A 71 3.99 -6.49 -17.82
C PRO A 71 2.97 -5.40 -17.47
N GLN A 72 1.72 -5.59 -17.85
CA GLN A 72 0.61 -4.67 -17.56
C GLN A 72 0.37 -4.55 -16.04
N VAL A 73 0.40 -5.66 -15.32
CA VAL A 73 0.21 -5.68 -13.86
C VAL A 73 1.41 -5.03 -13.16
N LEU A 74 2.63 -5.30 -13.63
CA LEU A 74 3.83 -4.66 -13.09
C LEU A 74 3.81 -3.14 -13.30
N GLN A 75 3.29 -2.67 -14.43
CA GLN A 75 3.12 -1.25 -14.72
C GLN A 75 2.12 -0.61 -13.76
N THR A 76 0.97 -1.25 -13.52
CA THR A 76 0.00 -0.79 -12.51
C THR A 76 0.64 -0.67 -11.13
N PHE A 77 1.40 -1.69 -10.69
CA PHE A 77 2.09 -1.65 -9.39
C PHE A 77 3.11 -0.53 -9.32
N THR A 78 3.87 -0.32 -10.40
CA THR A 78 4.87 0.75 -10.49
C THR A 78 4.20 2.12 -10.37
N SER A 79 3.11 2.38 -11.10
CA SER A 79 2.37 3.63 -11.02
C SER A 79 1.81 3.88 -9.61
N ALA A 80 1.20 2.86 -9.00
CA ALA A 80 0.63 2.94 -7.66
C ALA A 80 1.69 3.28 -6.60
N LEU A 81 2.88 2.67 -6.68
CA LEU A 81 4.00 3.00 -5.81
C LEU A 81 4.47 4.42 -6.05
N GLU A 82 4.62 4.85 -7.30
CA GLU A 82 5.09 6.19 -7.65
C GLU A 82 4.14 7.29 -7.13
N GLU A 83 2.83 7.13 -7.33
CA GLU A 83 1.83 8.04 -6.77
C GLU A 83 1.89 8.09 -5.24
N THR A 84 2.11 6.93 -4.60
CA THR A 84 2.26 6.84 -3.15
C THR A 84 3.50 7.59 -2.64
N LYS A 85 4.63 7.55 -3.37
CA LYS A 85 5.86 8.25 -2.97
C LYS A 85 5.68 9.76 -2.84
N TYR A 86 4.89 10.35 -3.74
CA TYR A 86 4.64 11.79 -3.78
C TYR A 86 3.38 12.21 -3.03
N THR A 87 2.63 11.26 -2.48
CA THR A 87 1.50 11.57 -1.60
C THR A 87 2.02 12.00 -0.23
N VAL A 88 1.53 13.14 0.28
CA VAL A 88 1.86 13.61 1.63
C VAL A 88 1.41 12.55 2.64
N GLY A 89 2.39 12.00 3.36
CA GLY A 89 2.18 10.95 4.36
C GLY A 89 2.91 11.22 5.66
N VAL A 90 2.92 10.22 6.52
CA VAL A 90 3.67 10.22 7.78
C VAL A 90 4.84 9.26 7.67
N THR A 91 6.04 9.71 8.03
CA THR A 91 7.18 8.83 8.25
C THR A 91 7.19 8.39 9.69
N PHE A 92 7.35 7.10 9.95
CA PHE A 92 7.41 6.54 11.29
C PHE A 92 8.69 5.72 11.47
N ASP A 93 9.47 6.07 12.49
CA ASP A 93 10.67 5.35 12.93
C ASP A 93 10.31 4.55 14.17
N SER A 94 10.42 3.23 14.13
CA SER A 94 10.04 2.34 15.22
C SER A 94 10.99 2.36 16.42
N LEU A 95 12.22 2.84 16.24
CA LEU A 95 13.20 2.97 17.32
C LEU A 95 12.98 4.26 18.12
N ASN A 96 12.54 5.32 17.46
CA ASN A 96 12.44 6.66 18.05
C ASN A 96 11.00 7.21 18.13
N GLY A 97 10.04 6.56 17.48
CA GLY A 97 8.70 7.07 17.27
C GLY A 97 7.75 6.79 18.44
N TYR A 98 7.03 7.83 18.87
CA TYR A 98 5.92 7.69 19.79
C TYR A 98 4.62 7.37 19.03
N TRP A 99 4.05 6.18 19.25
CA TRP A 99 2.79 5.75 18.61
C TRP A 99 1.63 6.74 18.80
N MET A 100 1.58 7.41 19.96
CA MET A 100 0.59 8.45 20.26
C MET A 100 0.70 9.65 19.30
N GLU A 101 1.90 9.98 18.84
CA GLU A 101 2.10 11.07 17.89
C GLU A 101 1.63 10.66 16.49
N LEU A 102 1.88 9.41 16.09
CA LEU A 102 1.36 8.86 14.84
C LEU A 102 -0.17 8.95 14.79
N GLN A 103 -0.85 8.56 15.88
CA GLN A 103 -2.32 8.63 15.98
C GLN A 103 -2.88 10.05 15.84
N ARG A 104 -2.12 11.08 16.19
CA ARG A 104 -2.56 12.49 16.04
C ARG A 104 -2.40 13.04 14.63
N ARG A 105 -1.61 12.37 13.78
CA ARG A 105 -1.25 12.85 12.43
C ARG A 105 -2.07 12.18 11.32
N ILE A 106 -2.88 11.18 11.65
CA ILE A 106 -3.74 10.41 10.73
C ILE A 106 -5.21 10.64 11.06
#